data_AF-A0A2E8GRT0-F1
#
_entry.id   AF-A0A2E8GRT0-F1
#
_cell.length_a   1.000
_cell.length_b   1.000
_cell.length_c   1.000
_cell.angle_alpha   90.00
_cell.angle_beta   90.00
_cell.angle_gamma   90.00
#
_symmetry.space_group_name_H-M   'P 1'
#
loop_
_entity.id
_entity.type
_entity.pdbx_description
1 polymer ?
#
loop_
_entity_poly.entity_id
_entity_poly.type
_entity_poly.pdbx_seq_one_letter_code
_entity_poly.pdbx_strand_id
1 'polypeptide(L)'
;MILRLFAFTVSVLLVAGCTTQGRRTALTFERSFFYEELYDSMEQLKYYGYDESVQQSMSVLKTARWVSKYEQEPGKRELAVRALVFLAFSSDDGDVRARAKSRLEVILEDDDWPLHLQMAVVDGIIDLANGSNGFPEEYDEIITNFGVVSSEREDALEFLLDQFEDLTPELQYHAASDLHRFLRQPVTLESCPVDLCDIDIRRDVETWEKGREVQPIAPSNADANAVATGAYGKPEWKPISEKLDWQEELDDLKFLVWKELEDILEETDNVPLLVRQRFARFAGEIEQFSLDEEMAQSFRDRMEDWIPNESISVEVRDLMRDGRERVSTYGAELDTPAKFSNAQLRELPQRNVGFLEIHLAALLKSRHNRQRSGLRAGPPELSALAFSRFDDSATGLIRHEVIWRTLSKALEAGLVIEDSGVDSKALRTLRQVEERIHVSEDAEPMETHLAARMVLQPLLELIGNLYPSLERRRQNPEPLLEGLGGSAAQASRIADQRRYLEALAAGAKTFPEDTYTISESLTMEMDLITRHRLTTTMQL
;
A
#
# COMPACT_ATOMS: atom_id res chain seq x y z
N MET A 1 -39.65 51.48 -7.53
CA MET A 1 -38.49 51.18 -6.67
C MET A 1 -38.52 49.73 -6.16
N ILE A 2 -39.67 49.25 -5.68
CA ILE A 2 -39.87 47.86 -5.20
C ILE A 2 -39.57 46.79 -6.27
N LEU A 3 -39.98 47.00 -7.54
CA LEU A 3 -39.71 46.06 -8.65
C LEU A 3 -38.22 45.92 -9.01
N ARG A 4 -37.41 46.97 -8.79
CA ARG A 4 -35.95 46.95 -9.05
C ARG A 4 -35.18 46.28 -7.92
N LEU A 5 -35.66 46.43 -6.69
CA LEU A 5 -35.15 45.70 -5.52
C LEU A 5 -35.45 44.20 -5.63
N PHE A 6 -36.64 43.83 -6.12
CA PHE A 6 -37.02 42.43 -6.34
C PHE A 6 -36.23 41.77 -7.49
N ALA A 7 -35.97 42.51 -8.57
CA ALA A 7 -35.09 42.03 -9.65
C ALA A 7 -33.64 41.88 -9.17
N PHE A 8 -33.14 42.79 -8.32
CA PHE A 8 -31.79 42.69 -7.77
C PHE A 8 -31.64 41.54 -6.76
N THR A 9 -32.64 41.30 -5.90
CA THR A 9 -32.62 40.13 -5.00
C THR A 9 -32.79 38.81 -5.74
N VAL A 10 -33.63 38.75 -6.78
CA VAL A 10 -33.75 37.57 -7.65
C VAL A 10 -32.48 37.34 -8.47
N SER A 11 -31.83 38.40 -8.97
CA SER A 11 -30.52 38.28 -9.64
C SER A 11 -29.40 37.89 -8.68
N VAL A 12 -29.39 38.36 -7.43
CA VAL A 12 -28.42 37.93 -6.41
C VAL A 12 -28.70 36.49 -5.97
N LEU A 13 -29.97 36.06 -5.87
CA LEU A 13 -30.34 34.67 -5.59
C LEU A 13 -30.04 33.73 -6.79
N LEU A 14 -30.17 34.19 -8.03
CA LEU A 14 -29.79 33.43 -9.23
C LEU A 14 -28.27 33.35 -9.42
N VAL A 15 -27.51 34.38 -9.01
CA VAL A 15 -26.05 34.39 -9.10
C VAL A 15 -25.41 33.65 -7.91
N ALA A 16 -26.02 33.71 -6.72
CA ALA A 16 -25.61 32.90 -5.57
C ALA A 16 -26.07 31.43 -5.67
N GLY A 17 -27.12 31.15 -6.46
CA GLY A 17 -27.67 29.81 -6.71
C GLY A 17 -27.02 29.03 -7.88
N CYS A 18 -26.01 29.58 -8.56
CA CYS A 18 -25.39 28.96 -9.75
C CYS A 18 -23.86 28.85 -9.65
N THR A 19 -23.31 28.61 -8.45
CA THR A 19 -21.90 28.18 -8.32
C THR A 19 -21.85 26.66 -8.34
N THR A 20 -21.24 26.09 -9.38
CA THR A 20 -20.98 24.64 -9.44
C THR A 20 -20.02 24.22 -8.33
N GLN A 21 -20.08 22.95 -7.90
CA GLN A 21 -19.18 22.45 -6.86
C GLN A 21 -17.72 22.57 -7.30
N GLY A 22 -17.42 22.27 -8.56
CA GLY A 22 -16.06 22.46 -9.10
C GLY A 22 -15.53 23.89 -8.93
N ARG A 23 -16.37 24.92 -9.11
CA ARG A 23 -15.92 26.31 -8.88
C ARG A 23 -15.65 26.60 -7.40
N ARG A 24 -16.40 25.99 -6.48
CA ARG A 24 -16.17 26.13 -5.04
C ARG A 24 -14.85 25.48 -4.65
N THR A 25 -14.62 24.24 -5.07
CA THR A 25 -13.36 23.53 -4.81
C THR A 25 -12.17 24.27 -5.40
N ALA A 26 -12.27 24.80 -6.63
CA ALA A 26 -11.20 25.62 -7.20
C ALA A 26 -10.84 26.83 -6.31
N LEU A 27 -11.86 27.55 -5.80
CA LEU A 27 -11.64 28.68 -4.90
C LEU A 27 -11.04 28.27 -3.55
N THR A 28 -11.41 27.11 -3.01
CA THR A 28 -10.81 26.55 -1.79
C THR A 28 -9.34 26.22 -2.03
N PHE A 29 -9.02 25.56 -3.14
CA PHE A 29 -7.65 25.19 -3.52
C PHE A 29 -6.77 26.42 -3.77
N GLU A 30 -7.32 27.50 -4.33
CA GLU A 30 -6.59 28.77 -4.48
C GLU A 30 -6.25 29.45 -3.14
N ARG A 31 -7.06 29.24 -2.09
CA ARG A 31 -6.99 30.03 -0.85
C ARG A 31 -6.45 29.28 0.36
N SER A 32 -6.68 27.98 0.44
CA SER A 32 -6.33 27.18 1.60
C SER A 32 -4.96 26.50 1.45
N PHE A 33 -4.34 26.29 2.59
CA PHE A 33 -3.11 25.51 2.76
C PHE A 33 -3.27 24.47 3.88
N PHE A 34 -4.50 24.26 4.36
CA PHE A 34 -4.82 23.27 5.39
C PHE A 34 -5.27 21.98 4.71
N TYR A 35 -4.60 20.87 5.05
CA TYR A 35 -4.86 19.58 4.43
C TYR A 35 -6.32 19.16 4.57
N GLU A 36 -6.89 19.23 5.78
CA GLU A 36 -8.28 18.82 6.04
C GLU A 36 -9.29 19.60 5.19
N GLU A 37 -9.14 20.92 5.09
CA GLU A 37 -10.06 21.75 4.30
C GLU A 37 -9.99 21.41 2.80
N LEU A 38 -8.79 21.12 2.31
CA LEU A 38 -8.55 20.74 0.92
C LEU A 38 -9.06 19.32 0.64
N TYR A 39 -8.84 18.40 1.59
CA TYR A 39 -9.32 17.03 1.54
C TYR A 39 -10.86 17.00 1.53
N ASP A 40 -11.51 17.62 2.50
CA ASP A 40 -12.98 17.72 2.58
C ASP A 40 -13.57 18.36 1.32
N SER A 41 -12.92 19.42 0.80
CA SER A 41 -13.37 20.08 -0.42
C SER A 41 -13.23 19.20 -1.67
N MET A 42 -12.29 18.24 -1.66
CA MET A 42 -12.08 17.28 -2.74
C MET A 42 -13.03 16.06 -2.59
N GLU A 43 -13.27 15.59 -1.38
CA GLU A 43 -14.26 14.53 -1.11
C GLU A 43 -15.67 15.00 -1.46
N GLN A 44 -16.04 16.24 -1.11
CA GLN A 44 -17.26 16.85 -1.62
C GLN A 44 -17.26 16.93 -3.15
N LEU A 45 -16.13 17.24 -3.79
CA LEU A 45 -16.06 17.28 -5.26
C LEU A 45 -16.35 15.91 -5.89
N LYS A 46 -15.86 14.81 -5.30
CA LYS A 46 -16.15 13.44 -5.72
C LYS A 46 -17.64 13.12 -5.66
N TYR A 47 -18.31 13.46 -4.56
CA TYR A 47 -19.76 13.29 -4.40
C TYR A 47 -20.55 13.90 -5.57
N TYR A 48 -20.28 15.16 -5.92
CA TYR A 48 -20.97 15.84 -7.03
C TYR A 48 -20.52 15.37 -8.43
N GLY A 49 -19.52 14.50 -8.50
CA GLY A 49 -19.11 13.82 -9.73
C GLY A 49 -19.73 12.44 -9.90
N TYR A 50 -20.18 11.82 -8.80
CA TYR A 50 -20.77 10.50 -8.74
C TYR A 50 -22.18 10.50 -9.35
N ASP A 51 -23.16 11.10 -8.67
CA ASP A 51 -24.58 11.09 -9.04
C ASP A 51 -25.18 12.51 -9.02
N GLU A 52 -24.95 13.25 -10.11
CA GLU A 52 -25.42 14.63 -10.26
C GLU A 52 -25.69 14.99 -11.72
N SER A 53 -26.23 16.19 -11.96
CA SER A 53 -26.43 16.68 -13.33
C SER A 53 -25.12 16.70 -14.14
N VAL A 54 -25.20 16.37 -15.43
CA VAL A 54 -24.07 16.43 -16.40
C VAL A 54 -23.26 17.73 -16.30
N GLN A 55 -23.92 18.86 -16.06
CA GLN A 55 -23.24 20.15 -15.89
C GLN A 55 -22.35 20.19 -14.64
N GLN A 56 -22.79 19.60 -13.53
CA GLN A 56 -22.01 19.51 -12.30
C GLN A 56 -20.84 18.53 -12.48
N SER A 57 -21.10 17.31 -12.95
CA SER A 57 -20.06 16.28 -13.15
C SER A 57 -18.97 16.75 -14.10
N MET A 58 -19.33 17.48 -15.16
CA MET A 58 -18.35 18.07 -16.08
C MET A 58 -17.59 19.27 -15.48
N SER A 59 -18.20 20.02 -14.56
CA SER A 59 -17.50 21.08 -13.80
C SER A 59 -16.51 20.50 -12.79
N VAL A 60 -16.89 19.41 -12.13
CA VAL A 60 -16.06 18.60 -11.22
C VAL A 60 -14.83 18.10 -11.96
N LEU A 61 -15.01 17.39 -13.08
CA LEU A 61 -13.92 16.87 -13.89
C LEU A 61 -12.95 17.97 -14.35
N LYS A 62 -13.46 19.10 -14.84
CA LYS A 62 -12.62 20.24 -15.27
C LYS A 62 -11.74 20.74 -14.13
N THR A 63 -12.28 20.77 -12.91
CA THR A 63 -11.56 21.26 -11.73
C THR A 63 -10.48 20.27 -11.33
N ALA A 64 -10.80 18.98 -11.19
CA ALA A 64 -9.82 17.96 -10.83
C ALA A 64 -8.68 17.89 -11.86
N ARG A 65 -8.98 17.95 -13.16
CA ARG A 65 -7.97 17.99 -14.24
C ARG A 65 -7.11 19.26 -14.25
N TRP A 66 -7.65 20.38 -13.79
CA TRP A 66 -6.92 21.63 -13.69
C TRP A 66 -5.98 21.60 -12.49
N VAL A 67 -6.50 21.23 -11.31
CA VAL A 67 -5.72 21.12 -10.07
C VAL A 67 -4.57 20.12 -10.26
N SER A 68 -4.84 18.93 -10.79
CA SER A 68 -3.78 17.92 -10.97
C SER A 68 -2.65 18.38 -11.89
N LYS A 69 -2.93 19.25 -12.87
CA LYS A 69 -1.93 19.72 -13.85
C LYS A 69 -1.23 21.02 -13.46
N TYR A 70 -1.95 21.97 -12.89
CA TYR A 70 -1.49 23.37 -12.80
C TYR A 70 -1.25 23.87 -11.37
N GLU A 71 -1.67 23.14 -10.34
CA GLU A 71 -1.31 23.55 -8.98
C GLU A 71 0.18 23.43 -8.74
N GLN A 72 0.73 24.35 -7.95
CA GLN A 72 2.17 24.37 -7.64
C GLN A 72 2.51 23.46 -6.47
N GLU A 73 1.58 23.32 -5.53
CA GLU A 73 1.77 22.53 -4.32
C GLU A 73 1.52 21.04 -4.65
N PRO A 74 2.53 20.14 -4.47
CA PRO A 74 2.43 18.73 -4.85
C PRO A 74 1.26 17.98 -4.22
N GLY A 75 1.03 18.19 -2.92
CA GLY A 75 -0.05 17.51 -2.20
C GLY A 75 -1.44 17.86 -2.74
N LYS A 76 -1.68 19.10 -3.14
CA LYS A 76 -2.92 19.51 -3.82
C LYS A 76 -3.15 18.76 -5.14
N ARG A 77 -2.08 18.58 -5.93
CA ARG A 77 -2.17 17.85 -7.20
C ARG A 77 -2.55 16.40 -6.96
N GLU A 78 -1.97 15.77 -5.95
CA GLU A 78 -2.24 14.39 -5.56
C GLU A 78 -3.68 14.18 -5.06
N LEU A 79 -4.21 15.08 -4.23
CA LEU A 79 -5.64 15.05 -3.85
C LEU A 79 -6.55 15.05 -5.08
N ALA A 80 -6.22 15.84 -6.10
CA ALA A 80 -6.97 15.86 -7.34
C ALA A 80 -6.76 14.60 -8.21
N VAL A 81 -5.58 13.97 -8.18
CA VAL A 81 -5.34 12.67 -8.83
C VAL A 81 -6.21 11.60 -8.18
N ARG A 82 -6.25 11.51 -6.85
CA ARG A 82 -7.12 10.57 -6.13
C ARG A 82 -8.60 10.73 -6.53
N ALA A 83 -9.07 11.98 -6.65
CA ALA A 83 -10.41 12.25 -7.16
C ALA A 83 -10.58 11.88 -8.64
N LEU A 84 -9.57 12.07 -9.49
CA LEU A 84 -9.62 11.63 -10.88
C LEU A 84 -9.73 10.10 -10.99
N VAL A 85 -9.05 9.34 -10.13
CA VAL A 85 -9.22 7.88 -10.07
C VAL A 85 -10.67 7.54 -9.76
N PHE A 86 -11.23 8.11 -8.69
CA PHE A 86 -12.65 7.88 -8.36
C PHE A 86 -13.59 8.24 -9.52
N LEU A 87 -13.42 9.40 -10.16
CA LEU A 87 -14.26 9.81 -11.29
C LEU A 87 -14.09 8.94 -12.53
N ALA A 88 -12.93 8.34 -12.73
CA ALA A 88 -12.64 7.48 -13.88
C ALA A 88 -13.47 6.20 -13.86
N PHE A 89 -13.75 5.67 -12.67
CA PHE A 89 -14.41 4.38 -12.49
C PHE A 89 -15.83 4.54 -11.95
N SER A 90 -16.06 5.46 -11.02
CA SER A 90 -17.31 5.55 -10.27
C SER A 90 -18.28 6.65 -10.70
N SER A 91 -17.91 7.57 -11.60
CA SER A 91 -18.86 8.60 -12.08
C SER A 91 -20.01 7.96 -12.88
N ASP A 92 -21.27 8.33 -12.64
CA ASP A 92 -22.41 7.83 -13.45
C ASP A 92 -22.40 8.35 -14.90
N ASP A 93 -21.77 9.50 -15.12
CA ASP A 93 -21.61 10.09 -16.45
C ASP A 93 -20.45 9.42 -17.23
N GLY A 94 -20.79 8.74 -18.33
CA GLY A 94 -19.82 8.03 -19.17
C GLY A 94 -18.79 8.93 -19.88
N ASP A 95 -19.15 10.17 -20.22
CA ASP A 95 -18.20 11.13 -20.81
C ASP A 95 -17.19 11.61 -19.76
N VAL A 96 -17.62 11.74 -18.50
CA VAL A 96 -16.73 12.04 -17.37
C VAL A 96 -15.75 10.89 -17.16
N ARG A 97 -16.25 9.65 -17.06
CA ARG A 97 -15.40 8.45 -16.90
C ARG A 97 -14.33 8.36 -17.97
N ALA A 98 -14.72 8.41 -19.24
CA ALA A 98 -13.78 8.28 -20.36
C ALA A 98 -12.69 9.37 -20.35
N ARG A 99 -13.04 10.61 -20.00
CA ARG A 99 -12.09 11.73 -19.96
C ARG A 99 -11.21 11.74 -18.71
N ALA A 100 -11.68 11.15 -17.62
CA ALA A 100 -10.90 10.92 -16.42
C ALA A 100 -9.91 9.77 -16.64
N LYS A 101 -10.35 8.60 -17.14
CA LYS A 101 -9.48 7.47 -17.57
C LYS A 101 -8.37 7.95 -18.51
N SER A 102 -8.71 8.70 -19.56
CA SER A 102 -7.73 9.29 -20.48
C SER A 102 -6.75 10.27 -19.82
N ARG A 103 -7.12 10.92 -18.70
CA ARG A 103 -6.14 11.73 -17.94
C ARG A 103 -5.23 10.86 -17.10
N LEU A 104 -5.71 9.75 -16.54
CA LEU A 104 -4.87 8.82 -15.78
C LEU A 104 -3.83 8.17 -16.69
N GLU A 105 -4.22 7.72 -17.89
CA GLU A 105 -3.30 7.21 -18.94
C GLU A 105 -2.19 8.22 -19.22
N VAL A 106 -2.56 9.48 -19.50
CA VAL A 106 -1.58 10.55 -19.74
C VAL A 106 -0.67 10.80 -18.53
N ILE A 107 -1.15 10.64 -17.29
CA ILE A 107 -0.29 10.80 -16.11
C ILE A 107 0.74 9.66 -16.03
N LEU A 108 0.34 8.43 -16.36
CA LEU A 108 1.18 7.24 -16.30
C LEU A 108 2.20 7.17 -17.44
N GLU A 109 1.82 7.56 -18.65
CA GLU A 109 2.63 7.42 -19.87
C GLU A 109 3.61 8.59 -20.12
N ASP A 110 3.26 9.81 -19.68
CA ASP A 110 4.02 11.01 -20.05
C ASP A 110 5.06 11.36 -18.97
N ASP A 111 6.35 11.32 -19.36
CA ASP A 111 7.51 11.64 -18.52
C ASP A 111 7.49 13.08 -17.95
N ASP A 112 6.68 13.99 -18.52
CA ASP A 112 6.48 15.34 -17.96
C ASP A 112 5.73 15.30 -16.60
N TRP A 113 5.08 14.18 -16.27
CA TRP A 113 4.43 14.02 -14.97
C TRP A 113 5.40 13.49 -13.91
N PRO A 114 5.48 14.13 -12.74
CA PRO A 114 6.40 13.72 -11.70
C PRO A 114 5.96 12.39 -11.09
N LEU A 115 6.95 11.55 -10.76
CA LEU A 115 6.75 10.20 -10.20
C LEU A 115 5.74 10.14 -9.03
N HIS A 116 5.70 11.13 -8.14
CA HIS A 116 4.75 11.11 -7.01
C HIS A 116 3.28 11.13 -7.46
N LEU A 117 2.96 11.72 -8.63
CA LEU A 117 1.61 11.70 -9.17
C LEU A 117 1.30 10.41 -9.92
N GLN A 118 2.30 9.81 -10.57
CA GLN A 118 2.18 8.47 -11.14
C GLN A 118 1.91 7.44 -10.03
N MET A 119 2.68 7.50 -8.94
CA MET A 119 2.45 6.68 -7.75
C MET A 119 1.05 6.93 -7.18
N ALA A 120 0.59 8.18 -7.11
CA ALA A 120 -0.76 8.50 -6.64
C ALA A 120 -1.90 7.92 -7.51
N VAL A 121 -1.67 7.71 -8.81
CA VAL A 121 -2.63 7.00 -9.68
C VAL A 121 -2.69 5.53 -9.26
N VAL A 122 -1.52 4.89 -9.13
CA VAL A 122 -1.42 3.47 -8.71
C VAL A 122 -2.03 3.29 -7.31
N ASP A 123 -1.63 4.11 -6.35
CA ASP A 123 -2.16 4.11 -4.98
C ASP A 123 -3.67 4.31 -4.99
N GLY A 124 -4.17 5.27 -5.76
CA GLY A 124 -5.60 5.56 -5.85
C GLY A 124 -6.42 4.43 -6.47
N ILE A 125 -5.84 3.68 -7.43
CA ILE A 125 -6.46 2.49 -8.04
C ILE A 125 -6.51 1.35 -7.02
N ILE A 126 -5.40 1.08 -6.34
CA ILE A 126 -5.35 0.05 -5.31
C ILE A 126 -6.29 0.41 -4.15
N ASP A 127 -6.34 1.67 -3.73
CA ASP A 127 -7.28 2.15 -2.73
C ASP A 127 -8.74 2.01 -3.19
N LEU A 128 -9.04 2.21 -4.48
CA LEU A 128 -10.37 1.96 -5.02
C LEU A 128 -10.68 0.45 -4.99
N ALA A 129 -9.76 -0.38 -5.48
CA ALA A 129 -9.86 -1.83 -5.44
C ALA A 129 -9.96 -2.36 -4.00
N ASN A 130 -9.47 -1.63 -3.00
CA ASN A 130 -9.57 -1.95 -1.57
C ASN A 130 -10.79 -1.33 -0.90
N GLY A 131 -11.67 -0.62 -1.62
CA GLY A 131 -12.83 0.06 -1.04
C GLY A 131 -12.53 1.32 -0.20
N SER A 132 -11.27 1.77 -0.14
CA SER A 132 -10.85 2.95 0.64
C SER A 132 -10.89 4.26 -0.14
N ASN A 133 -10.98 4.22 -1.48
CA ASN A 133 -11.11 5.42 -2.32
C ASN A 133 -12.56 5.85 -2.62
N GLY A 134 -13.53 5.51 -1.76
CA GLY A 134 -14.89 6.07 -1.85
C GLY A 134 -14.97 7.50 -1.33
N PHE A 135 -16.14 8.13 -1.38
CA PHE A 135 -16.39 9.38 -0.65
C PHE A 135 -16.95 9.06 0.75
N PRO A 136 -16.45 9.72 1.81
CA PRO A 136 -16.92 9.48 3.17
C PRO A 136 -18.31 10.07 3.39
N GLU A 137 -19.21 9.31 4.02
CA GLU A 137 -20.50 9.79 4.51
C GLU A 137 -20.72 9.34 5.96
N GLU A 138 -21.16 10.28 6.79
CA GLU A 138 -21.44 10.04 8.21
C GLU A 138 -22.91 9.64 8.38
N TYR A 139 -23.13 8.48 8.98
CA TYR A 139 -24.44 7.99 9.36
C TYR A 139 -24.39 7.47 10.80
N ASP A 140 -25.23 8.03 11.68
CA ASP A 140 -25.29 7.68 13.10
C ASP A 140 -23.90 7.62 13.78
N GLU A 141 -23.05 8.63 13.52
CA GLU A 141 -21.65 8.74 14.04
C GLU A 141 -20.64 7.74 13.46
N ILE A 142 -21.01 6.97 12.42
CA ILE A 142 -20.12 6.06 11.70
C ILE A 142 -19.80 6.65 10.32
N ILE A 143 -18.51 6.78 10.01
CA ILE A 143 -18.04 7.19 8.67
C ILE A 143 -17.90 5.94 7.82
N THR A 144 -18.53 5.94 6.65
CA THR A 144 -18.44 4.85 5.67
C THR A 144 -18.09 5.40 4.29
N ASN A 145 -17.37 4.62 3.48
CA ASN A 145 -16.95 5.03 2.15
C ASN A 145 -17.95 4.55 1.10
N PHE A 146 -18.61 5.50 0.44
CA PHE A 146 -19.60 5.22 -0.60
C PHE A 146 -19.08 5.46 -2.02
N GLY A 147 -19.85 4.99 -2.99
CA GLY A 147 -19.58 5.18 -4.41
C GLY A 147 -18.50 4.26 -4.97
N VAL A 148 -18.22 3.13 -4.31
CA VAL A 148 -17.32 2.08 -4.81
C VAL A 148 -18.11 0.78 -4.84
N VAL A 149 -18.50 0.35 -6.05
CA VAL A 149 -19.19 -0.93 -6.26
C VAL A 149 -18.24 -1.99 -6.80
N SER A 150 -18.63 -3.26 -6.65
CA SER A 150 -17.82 -4.42 -7.07
C SER A 150 -17.27 -4.31 -8.50
N SER A 151 -18.11 -3.97 -9.48
CA SER A 151 -17.68 -3.87 -10.89
C SER A 151 -16.69 -2.74 -11.15
N GLU A 152 -16.76 -1.64 -10.39
CA GLU A 152 -15.84 -0.50 -10.56
C GLU A 152 -14.44 -0.83 -10.02
N ARG A 153 -14.37 -1.68 -8.99
CA ARG A 153 -13.12 -2.17 -8.41
C ARG A 153 -12.39 -3.08 -9.40
N GLU A 154 -13.12 -3.97 -10.07
CA GLU A 154 -12.60 -4.82 -11.15
C GLU A 154 -12.07 -3.97 -12.31
N ASP A 155 -12.90 -3.08 -12.86
CA ASP A 155 -12.56 -2.14 -13.94
C ASP A 155 -11.26 -1.34 -13.66
N ALA A 156 -11.07 -0.92 -12.41
CA ALA A 156 -9.90 -0.14 -12.00
C ALA A 156 -8.64 -0.98 -11.92
N LEU A 157 -8.78 -2.20 -11.42
CA LEU A 157 -7.67 -3.14 -11.35
C LEU A 157 -7.25 -3.61 -12.74
N GLU A 158 -8.20 -3.92 -13.63
CA GLU A 158 -7.93 -4.20 -15.05
C GLU A 158 -7.15 -3.06 -15.71
N PHE A 159 -7.58 -1.81 -15.51
CA PHE A 159 -6.89 -0.64 -16.05
C PHE A 159 -5.41 -0.57 -15.64
N LEU A 160 -5.07 -0.89 -14.39
CA LEU A 160 -3.68 -0.91 -13.93
C LEU A 160 -2.89 -2.07 -14.52
N LEU A 161 -3.50 -3.26 -14.57
CA LEU A 161 -2.85 -4.47 -15.06
C LEU A 161 -2.58 -4.40 -16.57
N ASP A 162 -3.53 -3.88 -17.35
CA ASP A 162 -3.40 -3.67 -18.81
C ASP A 162 -2.23 -2.77 -19.17
N GLN A 163 -1.86 -1.83 -18.30
CA GLN A 163 -0.77 -0.87 -18.53
C GLN A 163 0.53 -1.26 -17.82
N PHE A 164 0.54 -2.37 -17.07
CA PHE A 164 1.64 -2.68 -16.14
C PHE A 164 3.00 -2.74 -16.85
N GLU A 165 3.08 -3.37 -18.01
CA GLU A 165 4.32 -3.48 -18.78
C GLU A 165 4.82 -2.14 -19.33
N ASP A 166 3.91 -1.20 -19.59
CA ASP A 166 4.24 0.13 -20.13
C ASP A 166 4.68 1.12 -19.03
N LEU A 167 4.46 0.78 -17.76
CA LEU A 167 4.91 1.61 -16.65
C LEU A 167 6.44 1.65 -16.56
N THR A 168 6.98 2.76 -16.06
CA THR A 168 8.43 2.84 -15.79
C THR A 168 8.86 1.76 -14.78
N PRO A 169 10.11 1.24 -14.84
CA PRO A 169 10.61 0.22 -13.91
C PRO A 169 10.40 0.53 -12.42
N GLU A 170 10.57 1.79 -12.03
CA GLU A 170 10.35 2.22 -10.64
C GLU A 170 8.87 2.17 -10.25
N LEU A 171 7.97 2.51 -11.19
CA LEU A 171 6.54 2.47 -10.97
C LEU A 171 5.98 1.04 -11.02
N GLN A 172 6.51 0.16 -11.88
CA GLN A 172 6.20 -1.27 -11.85
C GLN A 172 6.57 -1.89 -10.50
N TYR A 173 7.72 -1.53 -9.95
CA TYR A 173 8.14 -2.00 -8.63
C TYR A 173 7.23 -1.46 -7.51
N HIS A 174 6.80 -0.21 -7.60
CA HIS A 174 5.79 0.37 -6.71
C HIS A 174 4.46 -0.37 -6.80
N ALA A 175 3.90 -0.53 -8.00
CA ALA A 175 2.67 -1.27 -8.25
C ALA A 175 2.73 -2.73 -7.76
N ALA A 176 3.85 -3.43 -8.00
CA ALA A 176 4.08 -4.77 -7.46
C ALA A 176 4.11 -4.80 -5.91
N SER A 177 4.53 -3.71 -5.27
CA SER A 177 4.44 -3.54 -3.81
C SER A 177 2.99 -3.48 -3.32
N ASP A 178 2.18 -2.69 -4.00
CA ASP A 178 0.82 -2.39 -3.57
C ASP A 178 -0.13 -3.52 -3.93
N LEU A 179 0.05 -4.16 -5.09
CA LEU A 179 -0.60 -5.43 -5.42
C LEU A 179 -0.25 -6.49 -4.37
N HIS A 180 1.01 -6.61 -3.95
CA HIS A 180 1.36 -7.53 -2.87
C HIS A 180 0.60 -7.22 -1.56
N ARG A 181 0.44 -5.94 -1.22
CA ARG A 181 -0.34 -5.52 -0.04
C ARG A 181 -1.82 -5.86 -0.21
N PHE A 182 -2.39 -5.58 -1.37
CA PHE A 182 -3.78 -5.88 -1.72
C PHE A 182 -4.10 -7.38 -1.60
N LEU A 183 -3.25 -8.24 -2.15
CA LEU A 183 -3.46 -9.69 -2.09
C LEU A 183 -3.50 -10.24 -0.65
N ARG A 184 -2.85 -9.54 0.30
CA ARG A 184 -2.85 -9.87 1.73
C ARG A 184 -4.03 -9.27 2.49
N GLN A 185 -4.84 -8.43 1.85
CA GLN A 185 -5.96 -7.77 2.52
C GLN A 185 -7.02 -8.80 2.94
N PRO A 186 -7.45 -8.78 4.21
CA PRO A 186 -8.62 -9.51 4.66
C PRO A 186 -9.91 -8.72 4.41
N VAL A 187 -11.05 -9.40 4.44
CA VAL A 187 -12.38 -8.75 4.48
C VAL A 187 -12.64 -8.06 5.84
N THR A 188 -12.60 -6.73 5.84
CA THR A 188 -12.98 -5.72 6.86
C THR A 188 -14.20 -4.84 6.52
N LEU A 189 -15.27 -4.80 7.32
CA LEU A 189 -16.54 -4.11 7.00
C LEU A 189 -16.43 -2.70 6.37
N GLU A 190 -15.43 -1.91 6.78
CA GLU A 190 -15.11 -0.58 6.22
C GLU A 190 -14.91 -0.56 4.70
N SER A 191 -14.30 -1.60 4.15
CA SER A 191 -13.98 -1.72 2.71
C SER A 191 -14.97 -2.58 1.93
N CYS A 192 -16.05 -3.05 2.56
CA CYS A 192 -17.07 -3.79 1.83
C CYS A 192 -17.67 -2.88 0.74
N PRO A 193 -18.00 -3.38 -0.47
CA PRO A 193 -18.72 -2.61 -1.48
C PRO A 193 -20.10 -2.17 -1.02
N VAL A 194 -20.60 -1.06 -1.57
CA VAL A 194 -21.92 -0.53 -1.21
C VAL A 194 -23.08 -1.32 -1.79
N ASP A 195 -22.85 -2.03 -2.89
CA ASP A 195 -23.79 -2.95 -3.52
C ASP A 195 -23.88 -4.31 -2.80
N LEU A 196 -22.91 -4.62 -1.93
CA LEU A 196 -22.88 -5.83 -1.11
C LEU A 196 -23.27 -5.57 0.35
N CYS A 197 -22.61 -4.62 1.01
CA CYS A 197 -22.92 -4.26 2.40
C CYS A 197 -23.68 -2.94 2.48
N ASP A 198 -24.98 -3.05 2.78
CA ASP A 198 -25.81 -1.90 3.09
C ASP A 198 -25.42 -1.24 4.41
N ILE A 199 -26.07 -0.10 4.69
CA ILE A 199 -25.75 0.70 5.86
C ILE A 199 -26.14 0.06 7.19
N ASP A 200 -27.19 -0.75 7.19
CA ASP A 200 -27.67 -1.43 8.40
C ASP A 200 -26.65 -2.49 8.84
N ILE A 201 -26.01 -3.17 7.88
CA ILE A 201 -24.92 -4.14 8.13
C ILE A 201 -23.66 -3.42 8.58
N ARG A 202 -23.29 -2.30 7.95
CA ARG A 202 -22.13 -1.49 8.36
C ARG A 202 -22.22 -0.99 9.80
N ARG A 203 -23.45 -0.73 10.28
CA ARG A 203 -23.71 -0.36 11.68
C ARG A 203 -23.54 -1.53 12.65
N ASP A 204 -23.83 -2.76 12.21
CA ASP A 204 -23.75 -3.94 13.06
C ASP A 204 -22.38 -4.63 13.01
N VAL A 205 -21.34 -3.85 13.34
CA VAL A 205 -19.94 -4.31 13.43
C VAL A 205 -19.84 -5.55 14.32
N GLU A 206 -20.58 -5.58 15.42
CA GLU A 206 -20.57 -6.70 16.37
C GLU A 206 -21.09 -8.00 15.72
N THR A 207 -22.17 -7.93 14.94
CA THR A 207 -22.69 -9.08 14.21
C THR A 207 -21.76 -9.49 13.06
N TRP A 208 -21.16 -8.54 12.36
CA TRP A 208 -20.17 -8.77 11.30
C TRP A 208 -18.91 -9.47 11.78
N GLU A 209 -18.28 -8.95 12.84
CA GLU A 209 -17.08 -9.51 13.44
C GLU A 209 -17.32 -10.91 13.96
N LYS A 210 -18.50 -11.12 14.58
CA LYS A 210 -18.87 -12.43 15.14
C LYS A 210 -19.43 -13.39 14.10
N GLY A 211 -19.67 -12.95 12.86
CA GLY A 211 -20.27 -13.74 11.78
C GLY A 211 -21.58 -14.40 12.21
N ARG A 212 -22.51 -13.61 12.75
CA ARG A 212 -23.73 -14.15 13.39
C ARG A 212 -24.97 -13.97 12.53
N GLU A 213 -25.28 -14.96 11.70
CA GLU A 213 -26.68 -15.29 11.42
C GLU A 213 -27.16 -16.40 12.36
N VAL A 214 -28.13 -16.09 13.22
CA VAL A 214 -28.76 -17.09 14.08
C VAL A 214 -30.01 -17.62 13.38
N GLN A 215 -29.85 -18.65 12.55
CA GLN A 215 -30.99 -19.40 12.02
C GLN A 215 -31.18 -20.68 12.84
N PRO A 216 -32.16 -20.75 13.78
CA PRO A 216 -32.57 -22.04 14.30
C PRO A 216 -33.15 -22.84 13.13
N ILE A 217 -32.59 -24.02 12.83
CA ILE A 217 -33.17 -24.96 11.85
C ILE A 217 -34.47 -25.49 12.46
N ALA A 218 -35.54 -24.73 12.29
CA ALA A 218 -36.86 -25.04 12.80
C ALA A 218 -37.76 -25.30 11.59
N PRO A 219 -38.51 -26.42 11.53
CA PRO A 219 -39.51 -26.60 10.48
C PRO A 219 -40.52 -25.44 10.53
N SER A 220 -41.14 -25.09 9.41
CA SER A 220 -42.02 -23.91 9.29
C SER A 220 -43.25 -23.92 10.23
N ASN A 221 -43.51 -25.05 10.89
CA ASN A 221 -44.54 -25.26 11.90
C ASN A 221 -43.99 -25.39 13.35
N ALA A 222 -42.74 -25.02 13.59
CA ALA A 222 -42.11 -25.14 14.90
C ALA A 222 -42.72 -24.19 15.93
N ASP A 223 -42.86 -24.69 17.16
CA ASP A 223 -43.33 -23.92 18.31
C ASP A 223 -42.25 -22.92 18.76
N ALA A 224 -42.60 -21.64 18.85
CA ALA A 224 -41.67 -20.56 19.22
C ALA A 224 -41.05 -20.72 20.63
N ASN A 225 -41.79 -21.29 21.59
CA ASN A 225 -41.23 -21.60 22.91
C ASN A 225 -40.25 -22.77 22.84
N ALA A 226 -40.52 -23.77 22.00
CA ALA A 226 -39.60 -24.90 21.83
C ALA A 226 -38.28 -24.47 21.18
N VAL A 227 -38.32 -23.56 20.20
CA VAL A 227 -37.12 -22.92 19.60
C VAL A 227 -36.33 -22.15 20.66
N ALA A 228 -36.99 -21.31 21.46
CA ALA A 228 -36.34 -20.53 22.52
C ALA A 228 -35.69 -21.39 23.63
N THR A 229 -36.21 -22.60 23.86
CA THR A 229 -35.65 -23.55 24.84
C THR A 229 -34.51 -24.44 24.31
N GLY A 230 -34.10 -24.27 23.04
CA GLY A 230 -32.99 -25.04 22.44
C GLY A 230 -33.36 -26.48 22.06
N ALA A 231 -34.65 -26.79 21.90
CA ALA A 231 -35.13 -28.14 21.59
C ALA A 231 -34.69 -28.65 20.20
N TYR A 232 -34.32 -27.73 19.30
CA TYR A 232 -33.93 -28.03 17.91
C TYR A 232 -32.40 -27.99 17.68
N GLY A 233 -31.61 -28.07 18.76
CA GLY A 233 -30.15 -28.06 18.69
C GLY A 233 -29.54 -26.73 19.13
N LYS A 234 -28.21 -26.71 19.26
CA LYS A 234 -27.48 -25.45 19.47
C LYS A 234 -27.61 -24.60 18.20
N PRO A 235 -27.76 -23.27 18.32
CA PRO A 235 -27.69 -22.40 17.15
C PRO A 235 -26.38 -22.67 16.41
N GLU A 236 -26.49 -22.93 15.11
CA GLU A 236 -25.33 -22.97 14.23
C GLU A 236 -24.99 -21.54 13.84
N TRP A 237 -23.72 -21.19 13.99
CA TRP A 237 -23.20 -19.92 13.51
C TRP A 237 -22.87 -20.07 12.04
N LYS A 238 -23.48 -19.25 11.19
CA LYS A 238 -23.08 -19.11 9.80
C LYS A 238 -22.59 -17.69 9.57
N PRO A 239 -21.49 -17.51 8.79
CA PRO A 239 -21.15 -16.19 8.29
C PRO A 239 -22.38 -15.53 7.66
N ILE A 240 -22.51 -14.22 7.87
CA ILE A 240 -23.56 -13.41 7.26
C ILE A 240 -23.38 -13.49 5.74
N SER A 241 -24.48 -13.57 4.97
CA SER A 241 -24.43 -13.67 3.50
C SER A 241 -23.48 -12.65 2.87
N GLU A 242 -23.59 -11.40 3.27
CA GLU A 242 -22.85 -10.26 2.71
C GLU A 242 -21.35 -10.35 3.01
N LYS A 243 -20.96 -11.04 4.09
CA LYS A 243 -19.55 -11.34 4.39
C LYS A 243 -19.00 -12.45 3.48
N LEU A 244 -19.83 -13.40 3.09
CA LEU A 244 -19.47 -14.41 2.11
C LEU A 244 -19.41 -13.79 0.72
N ASP A 245 -20.44 -13.05 0.32
CA ASP A 245 -20.50 -12.36 -0.98
C ASP A 245 -19.31 -11.42 -1.16
N TRP A 246 -18.92 -10.71 -0.10
CA TRP A 246 -17.73 -9.87 -0.19
C TRP A 246 -16.41 -10.66 -0.17
N GLN A 247 -16.32 -11.78 0.55
CA GLN A 247 -15.15 -12.64 0.44
C GLN A 247 -15.01 -13.19 -0.99
N GLU A 248 -16.11 -13.62 -1.60
CA GLU A 248 -16.16 -14.10 -2.99
C GLU A 248 -15.72 -13.00 -3.97
N GLU A 249 -16.26 -11.78 -3.84
CA GLU A 249 -15.86 -10.65 -4.70
C GLU A 249 -14.38 -10.27 -4.51
N LEU A 250 -13.87 -10.23 -3.28
CA LEU A 250 -12.47 -9.90 -3.02
C LEU A 250 -11.55 -10.98 -3.59
N ASP A 251 -11.96 -12.24 -3.51
CA ASP A 251 -11.26 -13.37 -4.10
C ASP A 251 -11.26 -13.26 -5.63
N ASP A 252 -12.38 -12.88 -6.27
CA ASP A 252 -12.44 -12.62 -7.72
C ASP A 252 -11.46 -11.51 -8.15
N LEU A 253 -11.41 -10.39 -7.43
CA LEU A 253 -10.44 -9.32 -7.71
C LEU A 253 -8.99 -9.80 -7.56
N LYS A 254 -8.71 -10.61 -6.53
CA LYS A 254 -7.39 -11.23 -6.36
C LYS A 254 -7.09 -12.16 -7.53
N PHE A 255 -8.06 -12.96 -7.96
CA PHE A 255 -7.92 -13.86 -9.10
C PHE A 255 -7.62 -13.12 -10.40
N LEU A 256 -8.16 -11.92 -10.61
CA LEU A 256 -7.80 -11.05 -11.71
C LEU A 256 -6.30 -10.72 -11.70
N VAL A 257 -5.77 -10.21 -10.58
CA VAL A 257 -4.30 -9.99 -10.44
C VAL A 257 -3.55 -11.26 -10.80
N TRP A 258 -4.04 -12.39 -10.31
CA TRP A 258 -3.42 -13.70 -10.49
C TRP A 258 -3.33 -14.20 -11.93
N LYS A 259 -4.29 -13.84 -12.78
CA LYS A 259 -4.25 -14.18 -14.21
C LYS A 259 -3.12 -13.45 -14.91
N GLU A 260 -2.97 -12.17 -14.61
CA GLU A 260 -1.99 -11.30 -15.27
C GLU A 260 -0.55 -11.57 -14.79
N LEU A 261 -0.38 -12.20 -13.62
CA LEU A 261 0.96 -12.56 -13.12
C LEU A 261 1.74 -13.48 -14.05
N GLU A 262 1.09 -14.36 -14.82
CA GLU A 262 1.81 -15.29 -15.70
C GLU A 262 2.63 -14.52 -16.73
N ASP A 263 1.97 -13.62 -17.46
CA ASP A 263 2.60 -12.78 -18.48
C ASP A 263 3.69 -11.88 -17.87
N ILE A 264 3.41 -11.29 -16.70
CA ILE A 264 4.39 -10.46 -15.98
C ILE A 264 5.64 -11.27 -15.56
N LEU A 265 5.50 -12.55 -15.21
CA LEU A 265 6.60 -13.39 -14.75
C LEU A 265 7.49 -13.87 -15.91
N GLU A 266 6.98 -13.92 -17.14
CA GLU A 266 7.75 -14.30 -18.32
C GLU A 266 8.96 -13.37 -18.54
N GLU A 267 9.98 -13.87 -19.23
CA GLU A 267 11.14 -13.06 -19.57
C GLU A 267 10.85 -12.11 -20.72
N THR A 268 10.60 -10.85 -20.36
CA THR A 268 10.36 -9.74 -21.28
C THR A 268 11.40 -8.63 -21.08
N ASP A 269 11.58 -7.80 -22.11
CA ASP A 269 12.41 -6.59 -22.02
C ASP A 269 11.74 -5.50 -21.16
N ASN A 270 10.42 -5.57 -20.97
CA ASN A 270 9.60 -4.55 -20.33
C ASN A 270 9.54 -4.69 -18.80
N VAL A 271 9.72 -5.90 -18.26
CA VAL A 271 9.58 -6.15 -16.81
C VAL A 271 10.94 -6.53 -16.18
N PRO A 272 11.54 -5.66 -15.35
CA PRO A 272 12.81 -5.91 -14.70
C PRO A 272 12.77 -7.14 -13.78
N LEU A 273 13.93 -7.80 -13.65
CA LEU A 273 14.08 -8.96 -12.76
C LEU A 273 13.66 -8.66 -11.31
N LEU A 274 13.94 -7.45 -10.79
CA LEU A 274 13.56 -7.06 -9.42
C LEU A 274 12.04 -6.94 -9.20
N VAL A 275 11.26 -6.73 -10.27
CA VAL A 275 9.80 -6.72 -10.24
C VAL A 275 9.29 -8.17 -10.25
N ARG A 276 9.78 -8.99 -11.20
CA ARG A 276 9.40 -10.40 -11.33
C ARG A 276 9.71 -11.22 -10.08
N GLN A 277 10.86 -11.03 -9.45
CA GLN A 277 11.18 -11.70 -8.18
C GLN A 277 10.14 -11.39 -7.08
N ARG A 278 9.49 -10.23 -7.12
CA ARG A 278 8.61 -9.78 -6.05
C ARG A 278 7.29 -10.53 -6.14
N PHE A 279 6.78 -10.67 -7.36
CA PHE A 279 5.64 -11.53 -7.69
C PHE A 279 5.96 -13.00 -7.41
N ALA A 280 7.16 -13.50 -7.76
CA ALA A 280 7.57 -14.88 -7.46
C ALA A 280 7.47 -15.24 -5.97
N ARG A 281 7.68 -14.27 -5.07
CA ARG A 281 7.58 -14.50 -3.62
C ARG A 281 6.15 -14.72 -3.13
N PHE A 282 5.13 -14.41 -3.93
CA PHE A 282 3.73 -14.71 -3.59
C PHE A 282 3.51 -16.22 -3.46
N ALA A 283 4.27 -17.02 -4.21
CA ALA A 283 4.27 -18.49 -4.11
C ALA A 283 4.48 -19.02 -2.68
N GLY A 284 5.33 -18.34 -1.89
CA GLY A 284 5.57 -18.69 -0.50
C GLY A 284 4.68 -17.94 0.51
N GLU A 285 3.90 -16.96 0.07
CA GLU A 285 3.03 -16.14 0.93
C GLU A 285 1.53 -16.42 0.70
N ILE A 286 1.17 -17.34 -0.20
CA ILE A 286 -0.21 -17.73 -0.52
C ILE A 286 -1.08 -18.02 0.71
N GLU A 287 -0.53 -18.77 1.67
CA GLU A 287 -1.24 -19.15 2.90
C GLU A 287 -1.50 -17.95 3.83
N GLN A 288 -0.95 -16.78 3.53
CA GLN A 288 -1.22 -15.53 4.22
C GLN A 288 -2.22 -14.64 3.48
N PHE A 289 -2.62 -15.03 2.26
CA PHE A 289 -3.67 -14.35 1.53
C PHE A 289 -5.01 -14.84 2.07
N SER A 290 -5.93 -13.91 2.34
CA SER A 290 -7.28 -14.24 2.77
C SER A 290 -8.06 -14.73 1.55
N LEU A 291 -7.95 -16.02 1.22
CA LEU A 291 -8.59 -16.68 0.08
C LEU A 291 -9.45 -17.86 0.56
N ASP A 292 -10.51 -18.18 -0.17
CA ASP A 292 -11.17 -19.47 -0.04
C ASP A 292 -10.26 -20.65 -0.47
N GLU A 293 -10.62 -21.87 -0.08
CA GLU A 293 -9.78 -23.05 -0.35
C GLU A 293 -9.75 -23.44 -1.84
N GLU A 294 -10.80 -23.17 -2.61
CA GLU A 294 -10.84 -23.47 -4.04
C GLU A 294 -9.86 -22.58 -4.80
N MET A 295 -9.87 -21.28 -4.51
CA MET A 295 -8.96 -20.31 -5.08
C MET A 295 -7.53 -20.52 -4.61
N ALA A 296 -7.32 -20.80 -3.33
CA ALA A 296 -6.00 -21.16 -2.81
C ALA A 296 -5.45 -22.41 -3.52
N GLN A 297 -6.29 -23.42 -3.75
CA GLN A 297 -5.88 -24.61 -4.51
C GLN A 297 -5.61 -24.30 -5.98
N SER A 298 -6.45 -23.48 -6.64
CA SER A 298 -6.23 -23.04 -8.02
C SER A 298 -4.87 -22.35 -8.18
N PHE A 299 -4.48 -21.52 -7.21
CA PHE A 299 -3.15 -20.94 -7.19
C PHE A 299 -2.06 -21.99 -7.05
N ARG A 300 -2.20 -22.91 -6.08
CA ARG A 300 -1.20 -23.98 -5.88
C ARG A 300 -1.02 -24.81 -7.16
N ASP A 301 -2.09 -25.07 -7.89
CA ASP A 301 -2.08 -25.81 -9.16
C ASP A 301 -1.35 -25.03 -10.27
N ARG A 302 -1.67 -23.73 -10.47
CA ARG A 302 -0.95 -22.88 -11.45
C ARG A 302 0.54 -22.81 -11.19
N MET A 303 0.93 -22.76 -9.92
CA MET A 303 2.35 -22.77 -9.55
C MET A 303 3.07 -24.05 -9.98
N GLU A 304 2.37 -25.18 -10.09
CA GLU A 304 2.93 -26.44 -10.62
C GLU A 304 3.19 -26.37 -12.13
N ASP A 305 2.48 -25.50 -12.84
CA ASP A 305 2.69 -25.22 -14.27
C ASP A 305 3.74 -24.12 -14.50
N TRP A 306 3.80 -23.07 -13.68
CA TRP A 306 4.75 -21.96 -13.83
C TRP A 306 6.19 -22.33 -13.47
N ILE A 307 6.42 -23.12 -12.40
CA ILE A 307 7.78 -23.53 -11.97
C ILE A 307 8.56 -24.29 -13.07
N PRO A 308 7.96 -25.19 -13.87
CA PRO A 308 8.65 -25.80 -15.00
C PRO A 308 8.66 -24.95 -16.27
N ASN A 309 7.86 -23.88 -16.39
CA ASN A 309 7.75 -23.07 -17.61
C ASN A 309 9.10 -22.44 -18.00
N GLU A 310 9.60 -22.70 -19.20
CA GLU A 310 10.89 -22.20 -19.66
C GLU A 310 10.86 -20.73 -20.13
N SER A 311 9.68 -20.13 -20.33
CA SER A 311 9.56 -18.69 -20.61
C SER A 311 9.88 -17.82 -19.38
N ILE A 312 9.81 -18.39 -18.17
CA ILE A 312 10.17 -17.73 -16.93
C ILE A 312 11.65 -18.01 -16.60
N SER A 313 12.41 -16.95 -16.34
CA SER A 313 13.84 -17.04 -16.00
C SER A 313 14.10 -17.99 -14.82
N VAL A 314 15.26 -18.64 -14.82
CA VAL A 314 15.63 -19.65 -13.81
C VAL A 314 15.64 -19.04 -12.40
N GLU A 315 16.12 -17.80 -12.26
CA GLU A 315 16.17 -17.08 -10.99
C GLU A 315 14.78 -16.90 -10.36
N VAL A 316 13.78 -16.58 -11.17
CA VAL A 316 12.39 -16.38 -10.73
C VAL A 316 11.73 -17.72 -10.38
N ARG A 317 11.96 -18.77 -11.17
CA ARG A 317 11.45 -20.13 -10.89
C ARG A 317 12.07 -20.74 -9.64
N ASP A 318 13.36 -20.52 -9.43
CA ASP A 318 14.06 -20.94 -8.23
C ASP A 318 13.47 -20.25 -7.00
N LEU A 319 13.24 -18.93 -7.05
CA LEU A 319 12.57 -18.19 -5.96
C LEU A 319 11.16 -18.71 -5.65
N MET A 320 10.35 -19.00 -6.68
CA MET A 320 9.03 -19.60 -6.50
C MET A 320 9.11 -20.94 -5.77
N ARG A 321 10.03 -21.82 -6.19
CA ARG A 321 10.26 -23.13 -5.56
C ARG A 321 10.74 -22.99 -4.12
N ASP A 322 11.68 -22.08 -3.87
CA ASP A 322 12.25 -21.82 -2.56
C ASP A 322 11.20 -21.24 -1.58
N GLY A 323 10.31 -20.38 -2.08
CA GLY A 323 9.16 -19.88 -1.33
C GLY A 323 8.19 -20.99 -0.89
N ARG A 324 7.88 -21.94 -1.78
CA ARG A 324 7.07 -23.13 -1.44
C ARG A 324 7.79 -24.04 -0.45
N GLU A 325 9.09 -24.25 -0.63
CA GLU A 325 9.91 -25.04 0.29
C GLU A 325 9.94 -24.41 1.68
N ARG A 326 9.98 -23.07 1.79
CA ARG A 326 9.85 -22.37 3.09
C ARG A 326 8.57 -22.78 3.81
N VAL A 327 7.42 -22.65 3.14
CA VAL A 327 6.11 -22.96 3.73
C VAL A 327 6.02 -24.43 4.12
N SER A 328 6.46 -25.34 3.23
CA SER A 328 6.51 -26.77 3.53
C SER A 328 7.40 -27.11 4.73
N THR A 329 8.54 -26.41 4.87
CA THR A 329 9.53 -26.67 5.91
C THR A 329 9.13 -26.11 7.28
N TYR A 330 8.55 -24.91 7.30
CA TYR A 330 8.33 -24.12 8.52
C TYR A 330 6.86 -23.89 8.89
N GLY A 331 5.94 -24.11 7.96
CA GLY A 331 4.55 -23.67 8.04
C GLY A 331 4.40 -22.19 7.69
N ALA A 332 3.17 -21.77 7.36
CA ALA A 332 2.83 -20.38 7.04
C ALA A 332 3.18 -19.41 8.19
N GLU A 333 2.93 -19.84 9.43
CA GLU A 333 3.25 -19.06 10.62
C GLU A 333 4.72 -19.16 11.03
N LEU A 334 5.53 -20.05 10.43
CA LEU A 334 6.93 -20.31 10.81
C LEU A 334 7.11 -20.92 12.21
N ASP A 335 6.16 -21.73 12.68
CA ASP A 335 6.18 -22.30 14.04
C ASP A 335 7.26 -23.36 14.25
N THR A 336 7.75 -23.93 13.17
CA THR A 336 8.87 -24.87 13.26
C THR A 336 10.18 -24.12 13.48
N PRO A 337 11.02 -24.54 14.44
CA PRO A 337 12.35 -23.95 14.59
C PRO A 337 13.20 -24.10 13.33
N ALA A 338 14.01 -23.09 13.04
CA ALA A 338 14.98 -23.08 11.96
C ALA A 338 15.83 -24.37 11.89
N LYS A 339 15.80 -25.06 10.74
CA LYS A 339 16.50 -26.33 10.48
C LYS A 339 17.76 -26.11 9.64
N PHE A 340 18.86 -25.69 10.27
CA PHE A 340 20.18 -25.63 9.62
C PHE A 340 21.32 -25.76 10.64
N SER A 341 22.52 -26.01 10.15
CA SER A 341 23.73 -26.17 10.96
C SER A 341 24.33 -24.83 11.42
N ASN A 342 25.09 -24.87 12.53
CA ASN A 342 25.86 -23.71 13.00
C ASN A 342 26.89 -23.20 11.97
N ALA A 343 27.36 -24.06 11.06
CA ALA A 343 28.26 -23.66 9.98
C ALA A 343 27.52 -22.79 8.95
N GLN A 344 26.31 -23.22 8.55
CA GLN A 344 25.46 -22.46 7.63
C GLN A 344 25.11 -21.06 8.16
N LEU A 345 24.91 -20.95 9.47
CA LEU A 345 24.59 -19.68 10.11
C LEU A 345 25.77 -18.68 10.14
N ARG A 346 27.03 -19.14 10.18
CA ARG A 346 28.20 -18.25 10.18
C ARG A 346 28.47 -17.59 8.83
N GLU A 347 28.02 -18.23 7.75
CA GLU A 347 28.21 -17.77 6.38
C GLU A 347 26.92 -17.21 5.79
N LEU A 348 25.93 -16.89 6.63
CA LEU A 348 24.59 -16.49 6.18
C LEU A 348 24.61 -15.37 5.13
N PRO A 349 25.39 -14.28 5.28
CA PRO A 349 25.46 -13.23 4.26
C PRO A 349 26.02 -13.72 2.92
N GLN A 350 26.83 -14.78 2.90
CA GLN A 350 27.39 -15.34 1.66
C GLN A 350 26.56 -16.50 1.08
N ARG A 351 25.43 -16.86 1.71
CA ARG A 351 24.55 -17.90 1.20
C ARG A 351 23.84 -17.43 -0.07
N ASN A 352 23.44 -18.40 -0.90
CA ASN A 352 22.65 -18.11 -2.09
C ASN A 352 21.25 -17.59 -1.69
N VAL A 353 20.58 -16.95 -2.64
CA VAL A 353 19.28 -16.32 -2.42
C VAL A 353 18.26 -17.35 -1.93
N GLY A 354 18.23 -18.55 -2.53
CA GLY A 354 17.29 -19.60 -2.14
C GLY A 354 17.41 -20.04 -0.69
N PHE A 355 18.63 -20.19 -0.16
CA PHE A 355 18.82 -20.48 1.25
C PHE A 355 18.24 -19.37 2.15
N LEU A 356 18.40 -18.11 1.75
CA LEU A 356 17.84 -16.99 2.51
C LEU A 356 16.31 -16.98 2.44
N GLU A 357 15.73 -17.19 1.26
CA GLU A 357 14.28 -17.24 1.08
C GLU A 357 13.65 -18.39 1.87
N ILE A 358 14.30 -19.55 1.96
CA ILE A 358 13.82 -20.69 2.76
C ILE A 358 13.94 -20.44 4.27
N HIS A 359 15.10 -19.96 4.73
CA HIS A 359 15.47 -20.06 6.15
C HIS A 359 15.43 -18.76 6.95
N LEU A 360 15.55 -17.60 6.32
CA LEU A 360 15.81 -16.33 7.02
C LEU A 360 14.65 -15.95 7.94
N ALA A 361 13.41 -16.02 7.45
CA ALA A 361 12.23 -15.65 8.23
C ALA A 361 12.09 -16.51 9.50
N ALA A 362 12.27 -17.82 9.38
CA ALA A 362 12.21 -18.75 10.51
C ALA A 362 13.34 -18.51 11.54
N LEU A 363 14.55 -18.19 11.06
CA LEU A 363 15.66 -17.78 11.93
C LEU A 363 15.30 -16.51 12.71
N LEU A 364 14.78 -15.48 12.04
CA LEU A 364 14.43 -14.22 12.69
C LEU A 364 13.28 -14.39 13.69
N LYS A 365 12.24 -15.19 13.37
CA LYS A 365 11.18 -15.54 14.33
C LYS A 365 11.74 -16.27 15.56
N SER A 366 12.66 -17.22 15.36
CA SER A 366 13.32 -17.92 16.46
C SER A 366 14.12 -16.97 17.36
N ARG A 367 14.83 -16.00 16.77
CA ARG A 367 15.58 -14.98 17.52
C ARG A 367 14.66 -14.04 18.30
N HIS A 368 13.58 -13.59 17.68
CA HIS A 368 12.57 -12.78 18.35
C HIS A 368 12.00 -13.52 19.56
N ASN A 369 11.61 -14.80 19.41
CA ASN A 369 11.12 -15.62 20.51
C ASN A 369 12.12 -15.78 21.66
N ARG A 370 13.43 -15.88 21.35
CA ARG A 370 14.49 -15.91 22.36
C ARG A 370 14.60 -14.58 23.11
N GLN A 371 14.62 -13.45 22.40
CA GLN A 371 14.65 -12.12 23.01
C GLN A 371 13.45 -11.88 23.92
N ARG A 372 12.24 -12.25 23.46
CA ARG A 372 11.01 -12.18 24.24
C ARG A 372 11.08 -13.00 25.53
N SER A 373 11.83 -14.11 25.50
CA SER A 373 12.08 -14.98 26.67
C SER A 373 13.21 -14.49 27.57
N GLY A 374 13.79 -13.31 27.32
CA GLY A 374 14.91 -12.74 28.07
C GLY A 374 16.28 -13.35 27.73
N LEU A 375 16.36 -14.22 26.72
CA LEU A 375 17.62 -14.78 26.24
C LEU A 375 18.22 -13.86 25.16
N ARG A 376 19.56 -13.83 25.08
CA ARG A 376 20.22 -13.21 23.92
C ARG A 376 19.73 -13.86 22.63
N ALA A 377 19.49 -13.02 21.63
CA ALA A 377 19.01 -13.43 20.31
C ALA A 377 19.91 -14.53 19.70
N GLY A 378 21.21 -14.47 19.95
CA GLY A 378 22.20 -15.39 19.40
C GLY A 378 22.73 -14.92 18.03
N PRO A 379 23.61 -15.69 17.37
CA PRO A 379 24.13 -15.34 16.06
C PRO A 379 23.04 -15.52 14.96
N PRO A 380 23.22 -14.97 13.74
CA PRO A 380 24.38 -14.17 13.27
C PRO A 380 24.34 -12.73 13.80
N GLU A 381 25.35 -11.91 13.50
CA GLU A 381 25.28 -10.47 13.75
C GLU A 381 24.26 -9.85 12.77
N LEU A 382 23.10 -9.38 13.24
CA LEU A 382 22.03 -8.87 12.38
C LEU A 382 22.44 -7.59 11.67
N SER A 383 23.20 -6.72 12.33
CA SER A 383 23.70 -5.51 11.70
C SER A 383 24.71 -5.81 10.58
N ALA A 384 25.45 -6.91 10.67
CA ALA A 384 26.33 -7.35 9.60
C ALA A 384 25.55 -7.97 8.44
N LEU A 385 24.47 -8.71 8.73
CA LEU A 385 23.56 -9.24 7.72
C LEU A 385 22.82 -8.12 6.95
N ALA A 386 22.32 -7.13 7.68
CA ALA A 386 21.57 -5.99 7.13
C ALA A 386 22.41 -5.09 6.24
N PHE A 387 23.66 -4.83 6.62
CA PHE A 387 24.49 -3.77 6.04
C PHE A 387 25.83 -4.27 5.49
N SER A 388 25.92 -5.56 5.13
CA SER A 388 27.07 -6.07 4.39
C SER A 388 27.15 -5.44 3.00
N ARG A 389 28.37 -5.32 2.47
CA ARG A 389 28.59 -4.93 1.07
C ARG A 389 28.32 -6.12 0.18
N PHE A 390 27.48 -5.95 -0.83
CA PHE A 390 27.27 -6.95 -1.86
C PHE A 390 27.67 -6.40 -3.22
N ASP A 391 27.82 -7.31 -4.17
CA ASP A 391 28.16 -7.02 -5.55
C ASP A 391 26.97 -6.39 -6.29
N ASP A 392 27.28 -5.56 -7.28
CA ASP A 392 26.28 -4.82 -8.07
C ASP A 392 25.64 -5.71 -9.16
N SER A 393 25.67 -7.03 -8.97
CA SER A 393 25.00 -7.98 -9.85
C SER A 393 23.50 -8.02 -9.54
N ALA A 394 22.70 -8.42 -10.53
CA ALA A 394 21.27 -8.61 -10.34
C ALA A 394 20.97 -9.59 -9.17
N THR A 395 21.74 -10.67 -9.03
CA THR A 395 21.64 -11.60 -7.89
C THR A 395 22.00 -10.94 -6.54
N GLY A 396 22.97 -10.02 -6.52
CA GLY A 396 23.32 -9.25 -5.34
C GLY A 396 22.17 -8.33 -4.88
N LEU A 397 21.48 -7.70 -5.83
CA LEU A 397 20.32 -6.84 -5.58
C LEU A 397 19.12 -7.63 -5.07
N ILE A 398 18.80 -8.77 -5.69
CA ILE A 398 17.76 -9.71 -5.21
C ILE A 398 18.04 -10.11 -3.76
N ARG A 399 19.30 -10.45 -3.46
CA ARG A 399 19.71 -10.86 -2.11
C ARG A 399 19.45 -9.76 -1.09
N HIS A 400 19.82 -8.52 -1.40
CA HIS A 400 19.56 -7.38 -0.54
C HIS A 400 18.08 -7.22 -0.25
N GLU A 401 17.27 -7.32 -1.28
CA GLU A 401 15.84 -7.13 -1.13
C GLU A 401 15.19 -8.22 -0.25
N VAL A 402 15.59 -9.49 -0.45
CA VAL A 402 15.17 -10.59 0.43
C VAL A 402 15.59 -10.32 1.88
N ILE A 403 16.83 -9.89 2.13
CA ILE A 403 17.33 -9.62 3.49
C ILE A 403 16.60 -8.43 4.13
N TRP A 404 16.56 -7.28 3.45
CA TRP A 404 16.01 -6.05 4.00
C TRP A 404 14.53 -6.17 4.30
N ARG A 405 13.73 -6.70 3.36
CA ARG A 405 12.30 -6.92 3.60
C ARG A 405 12.04 -7.88 4.74
N THR A 406 12.74 -9.02 4.77
CA THR A 406 12.49 -10.05 5.79
C THR A 406 12.94 -9.59 7.17
N LEU A 407 14.04 -8.83 7.24
CA LEU A 407 14.51 -8.24 8.49
C LEU A 407 13.61 -7.09 8.95
N SER A 408 13.17 -6.22 8.04
CA SER A 408 12.23 -5.13 8.33
C SER A 408 10.94 -5.68 8.97
N LYS A 409 10.30 -6.69 8.34
CA LYS A 409 9.13 -7.39 8.92
C LYS A 409 9.41 -7.96 10.32
N ALA A 410 10.60 -8.48 10.56
CA ALA A 410 10.95 -9.01 11.88
C ALA A 410 11.16 -7.92 12.94
N LEU A 411 11.77 -6.78 12.56
CA LEU A 411 11.95 -5.62 13.45
C LEU A 411 10.60 -4.99 13.80
N GLU A 412 9.72 -4.82 12.81
CA GLU A 412 8.34 -4.37 13.01
C GLU A 412 7.59 -5.27 13.99
N ALA A 413 7.80 -6.60 13.90
CA ALA A 413 7.24 -7.57 14.83
C ALA A 413 7.87 -7.55 16.25
N GLY A 414 8.85 -6.66 16.51
CA GLY A 414 9.47 -6.45 17.82
C GLY A 414 10.86 -7.08 18.01
N LEU A 415 11.45 -7.66 16.98
CA LEU A 415 12.87 -8.06 17.03
C LEU A 415 13.74 -6.81 17.20
N VAL A 416 14.78 -6.88 18.04
CA VAL A 416 15.76 -5.80 18.19
C VAL A 416 17.17 -6.24 17.81
N ILE A 417 17.91 -5.36 17.14
CA ILE A 417 19.33 -5.57 16.82
C ILE A 417 20.17 -5.21 18.06
N GLU A 418 20.80 -6.23 18.66
CA GLU A 418 21.65 -6.07 19.85
C GLU A 418 23.08 -5.57 19.52
N ASP A 419 23.48 -5.60 18.24
CA ASP A 419 24.84 -5.32 17.79
C ASP A 419 25.18 -3.83 17.79
N SER A 420 26.42 -3.46 18.16
CA SER A 420 26.86 -2.06 18.22
C SER A 420 27.10 -1.41 16.86
N GLY A 421 26.77 -0.12 16.75
CA GLY A 421 27.06 0.72 15.57
C GLY A 421 26.12 0.47 14.40
N VAL A 422 24.91 -0.06 14.66
CA VAL A 422 23.89 -0.34 13.64
C VAL A 422 23.46 0.94 12.90
N ASP A 423 23.35 2.06 13.61
CA ASP A 423 23.08 3.42 13.11
C ASP A 423 24.12 3.86 12.07
N SER A 424 25.41 3.74 12.42
CA SER A 424 26.51 4.14 11.55
C SER A 424 26.65 3.23 10.32
N LYS A 425 26.29 1.96 10.45
CA LYS A 425 26.23 1.02 9.32
C LYS A 425 25.05 1.36 8.40
N ALA A 426 23.88 1.62 8.96
CA ALA A 426 22.69 2.04 8.23
C ALA A 426 22.94 3.30 7.39
N LEU A 427 23.46 4.37 8.01
CA LEU A 427 23.78 5.62 7.31
C LEU A 427 24.82 5.44 6.19
N ARG A 428 25.81 4.55 6.40
CA ARG A 428 26.80 4.26 5.37
C ARG A 428 26.15 3.55 4.17
N THR A 429 25.31 2.56 4.43
CA THR A 429 24.59 1.83 3.37
C THR A 429 23.64 2.76 2.63
N LEU A 430 22.94 3.65 3.35
CA LEU A 430 22.06 4.64 2.74
C LEU A 430 22.81 5.54 1.76
N ARG A 431 23.94 6.13 2.20
CA ARG A 431 24.79 6.96 1.33
C ARG A 431 25.29 6.24 0.09
N GLN A 432 25.62 4.95 0.22
CA GLN A 432 26.05 4.14 -0.93
C GLN A 432 24.93 3.93 -1.94
N VAL A 433 23.68 3.80 -1.48
CA VAL A 433 22.51 3.69 -2.37
C VAL A 433 22.19 5.05 -2.98
N GLU A 434 22.23 6.14 -2.21
CA GLU A 434 22.03 7.51 -2.69
C GLU A 434 23.03 7.89 -3.80
N GLU A 435 24.32 7.57 -3.62
CA GLU A 435 25.36 7.79 -4.62
C GLU A 435 25.07 7.08 -5.95
N ARG A 436 24.33 5.95 -5.93
CA ARG A 436 23.96 5.18 -7.12
C ARG A 436 22.64 5.62 -7.74
N ILE A 437 21.78 6.30 -6.99
CA ILE A 437 20.53 6.84 -7.53
C ILE A 437 20.80 8.12 -8.32
N HIS A 438 21.84 8.86 -7.93
CA HIS A 438 22.22 10.09 -8.59
C HIS A 438 22.78 9.81 -10.00
N VAL A 439 22.03 10.26 -11.00
CA VAL A 439 22.42 10.23 -12.42
C VAL A 439 22.51 11.68 -12.88
N SER A 440 23.54 12.02 -13.65
CA SER A 440 23.65 13.35 -14.26
C SER A 440 22.45 13.60 -15.19
N GLU A 441 21.94 14.83 -15.23
CA GLU A 441 20.72 15.20 -15.99
C GLU A 441 20.75 14.76 -17.47
N ASP A 442 21.94 14.65 -18.08
CA ASP A 442 22.12 14.28 -19.49
C ASP A 442 22.39 12.78 -19.76
N ALA A 443 22.39 11.92 -18.72
CA ALA A 443 22.74 10.50 -18.87
C ALA A 443 21.53 9.58 -18.70
N GLU A 444 21.39 8.60 -19.58
CA GLU A 444 20.40 7.53 -19.41
C GLU A 444 20.78 6.65 -18.20
N PRO A 445 19.82 6.36 -17.30
CA PRO A 445 20.07 5.52 -16.15
C PRO A 445 20.36 4.07 -16.57
N MET A 446 21.54 3.56 -16.23
CA MET A 446 21.83 2.13 -16.37
C MET A 446 20.97 1.28 -15.42
N GLU A 447 20.86 -0.02 -15.70
CA GLU A 447 20.15 -1.02 -14.89
C GLU A 447 20.49 -0.93 -13.39
N THR A 448 21.75 -0.68 -13.04
CA THR A 448 22.19 -0.52 -11.65
C THR A 448 21.61 0.72 -10.95
N HIS A 449 21.38 1.82 -11.66
CA HIS A 449 20.75 3.02 -11.11
C HIS A 449 19.25 2.79 -10.89
N LEU A 450 18.59 2.12 -11.84
CA LEU A 450 17.17 1.74 -11.71
C LEU A 450 16.96 0.77 -10.54
N ALA A 451 17.83 -0.24 -10.42
CA ALA A 451 17.84 -1.13 -9.28
C ALA A 451 18.04 -0.40 -7.95
N ALA A 452 18.97 0.56 -7.88
CA ALA A 452 19.20 1.35 -6.69
C ALA A 452 17.94 2.15 -6.27
N ARG A 453 17.19 2.69 -7.24
CA ARG A 453 15.91 3.39 -6.98
C ARG A 453 14.86 2.45 -6.42
N MET A 454 14.68 1.27 -7.01
CA MET A 454 13.72 0.27 -6.53
C MET A 454 14.03 -0.18 -5.09
N VAL A 455 15.30 -0.43 -4.77
CA VAL A 455 15.69 -0.93 -3.43
C VAL A 455 15.84 0.17 -2.37
N LEU A 456 15.61 1.45 -2.71
CA LEU A 456 15.65 2.56 -1.75
C LEU A 456 14.56 2.40 -0.68
N GLN A 457 13.33 2.12 -1.11
CA GLN A 457 12.20 1.95 -0.20
C GLN A 457 12.42 0.84 0.84
N PRO A 458 12.73 -0.42 0.47
CA PRO A 458 12.93 -1.49 1.45
C PRO A 458 14.11 -1.22 2.40
N LEU A 459 15.14 -0.50 1.95
CA LEU A 459 16.22 -0.04 2.83
C LEU A 459 15.71 0.99 3.86
N LEU A 460 14.93 1.98 3.42
CA LEU A 460 14.38 3.01 4.30
C LEU A 460 13.35 2.44 5.29
N GLU A 461 12.53 1.48 4.88
CA GLU A 461 11.64 0.73 5.79
C GLU A 461 12.45 -0.01 6.87
N LEU A 462 13.53 -0.70 6.48
CA LEU A 462 14.42 -1.35 7.42
C LEU A 462 15.04 -0.34 8.41
N ILE A 463 15.50 0.81 7.91
CA ILE A 463 16.10 1.88 8.73
C ILE A 463 15.07 2.46 9.70
N GLY A 464 13.86 2.76 9.24
CA GLY A 464 12.77 3.27 10.06
C GLY A 464 12.39 2.30 11.18
N ASN A 465 12.57 0.99 10.98
CA ASN A 465 12.31 -0.03 12.00
C ASN A 465 13.49 -0.26 12.98
N LEU A 466 14.57 0.53 12.92
CA LEU A 466 15.71 0.41 13.84
C LEU A 466 15.52 1.12 15.18
N TYR A 467 14.63 2.12 15.30
CA TYR A 467 14.57 2.95 16.51
C TYR A 467 14.37 2.17 17.82
N PRO A 468 13.49 1.15 17.90
CA PRO A 468 13.39 0.33 19.11
C PRO A 468 14.72 -0.38 19.47
N SER A 469 15.54 -0.72 18.47
CA SER A 469 16.87 -1.29 18.69
C SER A 469 17.84 -0.27 19.27
N LEU A 470 17.79 0.99 18.81
CA LEU A 470 18.59 2.08 19.35
C LEU A 470 18.22 2.39 20.80
N GLU A 471 16.92 2.46 21.10
CA GLU A 471 16.39 2.72 22.44
C GLU A 471 16.82 1.62 23.42
N ARG A 472 16.62 0.36 23.03
CA ARG A 472 17.03 -0.80 23.83
C ARG A 472 18.51 -0.76 24.21
N ARG A 473 19.33 -0.21 23.32
CA ARG A 473 20.78 -0.09 23.47
C ARG A 473 21.22 1.24 24.09
N ARG A 474 20.29 2.14 24.41
CA ARG A 474 20.55 3.49 24.91
C ARG A 474 21.51 4.26 24.00
N GLN A 475 21.34 4.09 22.69
CA GLN A 475 22.08 4.87 21.71
C GLN A 475 21.37 6.19 21.44
N ASN A 476 22.17 7.23 21.18
CA ASN A 476 21.64 8.50 20.69
C ASN A 476 21.05 8.29 19.28
N PRO A 477 19.75 8.56 19.05
CA PRO A 477 19.13 8.45 17.72
C PRO A 477 19.52 9.61 16.79
N GLU A 478 19.98 10.73 17.33
CA GLU A 478 20.25 11.99 16.61
C GLU A 478 21.07 11.80 15.32
N PRO A 479 22.18 11.03 15.26
CA PRO A 479 22.93 10.89 14.01
C PRO A 479 22.11 10.24 12.88
N LEU A 480 21.23 9.29 13.22
CA LEU A 480 20.36 8.63 12.23
C LEU A 480 19.26 9.58 11.76
N LEU A 481 18.63 10.30 12.70
CA LEU A 481 17.58 11.28 12.41
C LEU A 481 18.12 12.44 11.57
N GLU A 482 19.26 13.03 11.94
CA GLU A 482 19.94 14.08 11.16
C GLU A 482 20.35 13.57 9.78
N GLY A 483 20.83 12.34 9.69
CA GLY A 483 21.18 11.72 8.42
C GLY A 483 19.98 11.63 7.47
N LEU A 484 18.86 11.09 7.95
CA LEU A 484 17.61 11.01 7.18
C LEU A 484 17.05 12.38 6.82
N GLY A 485 17.08 13.33 7.77
CA GLY A 485 16.64 14.70 7.52
C GLY A 485 17.50 15.42 6.48
N GLY A 486 18.83 15.23 6.53
CA GLY A 486 19.75 15.75 5.53
C GLY A 486 19.52 15.14 4.15
N SER A 487 19.24 13.84 4.06
CA SER A 487 18.87 13.18 2.81
C SER A 487 17.54 13.69 2.25
N ALA A 488 16.54 13.90 3.11
CA ALA A 488 15.26 14.48 2.73
C ALA A 488 15.43 15.89 2.16
N ALA A 489 16.21 16.76 2.81
CA ALA A 489 16.46 18.12 2.36
C ALA A 489 17.20 18.20 1.01
N GLN A 490 17.98 17.17 0.67
CA GLN A 490 18.77 17.10 -0.58
C GLN A 490 18.07 16.33 -1.70
N ALA A 491 16.95 15.67 -1.43
CA ALA A 491 16.23 14.88 -2.41
C ALA A 491 15.71 15.76 -3.56
N SER A 492 16.07 15.41 -4.79
CA SER A 492 15.63 16.15 -5.98
C SER A 492 14.20 15.81 -6.43
N ARG A 493 13.69 14.64 -6.01
CA ARG A 493 12.35 14.16 -6.32
C ARG A 493 11.51 14.10 -5.05
N ILE A 494 10.29 14.61 -5.11
CA ILE A 494 9.31 14.58 -3.99
C ILE A 494 9.06 13.15 -3.50
N ALA A 495 8.97 12.17 -4.41
CA ALA A 495 8.80 10.76 -4.06
C ALA A 495 9.93 10.25 -3.14
N ASP A 496 11.19 10.60 -3.44
CA ASP A 496 12.32 10.20 -2.60
C ASP A 496 12.33 10.97 -1.27
N GLN A 497 12.09 12.28 -1.31
CA GLN A 497 11.97 13.12 -0.11
C GLN A 497 10.97 12.51 0.88
N ARG A 498 9.80 12.10 0.40
CA ARG A 498 8.75 11.47 1.20
C ARG A 498 9.20 10.17 1.84
N ARG A 499 9.86 9.29 1.09
CA ARG A 499 10.39 8.01 1.62
C ARG A 499 11.37 8.26 2.79
N TYR A 500 12.26 9.26 2.67
CA TYR A 500 13.17 9.63 3.77
C TYR A 500 12.41 10.15 5.00
N LEU A 501 11.41 11.02 4.76
CA LEU A 501 10.60 11.60 5.83
C LEU A 501 9.72 10.56 6.52
N GLU A 502 9.24 9.53 5.82
CA GLU A 502 8.53 8.40 6.42
C GLU A 502 9.44 7.57 7.33
N ALA A 503 10.66 7.27 6.89
CA ALA A 503 11.67 6.61 7.73
C ALA A 503 12.09 7.46 8.95
N LEU A 504 12.11 8.79 8.80
CA LEU A 504 12.34 9.73 9.90
C LEU A 504 11.15 9.72 10.88
N ALA A 505 9.93 9.81 10.36
CA ALA A 505 8.69 9.84 11.13
C ALA A 505 8.47 8.57 11.97
N ALA A 506 8.94 7.42 11.49
CA ALA A 506 8.93 6.18 12.26
C ALA A 506 9.65 6.32 13.62
N GLY A 507 10.58 7.27 13.74
CA GLY A 507 11.29 7.60 14.99
C GLY A 507 10.40 8.21 16.05
N ALA A 508 9.28 8.85 15.69
CA ALA A 508 8.40 9.54 16.63
C ALA A 508 7.83 8.58 17.70
N LYS A 509 7.59 7.32 17.33
CA LYS A 509 7.07 6.28 18.25
C LYS A 509 8.03 5.94 19.39
N THR A 510 9.33 6.17 19.21
CA THR A 510 10.38 5.76 20.16
C THR A 510 11.15 6.95 20.72
N PHE A 511 11.38 7.99 19.91
CA PHE A 511 12.14 9.19 20.23
C PHE A 511 11.37 10.45 19.78
N PRO A 512 10.23 10.77 20.41
CA PRO A 512 9.34 11.84 19.95
C PRO A 512 10.00 13.23 19.97
N GLU A 513 10.74 13.56 21.04
CA GLU A 513 11.38 14.88 21.19
C GLU A 513 12.49 15.12 20.14
N ASP A 514 13.37 14.13 19.94
CA ASP A 514 14.46 14.20 18.96
C ASP A 514 13.91 14.26 17.54
N THR A 515 12.91 13.41 17.25
CA THR A 515 12.25 13.38 15.94
C THR A 515 11.54 14.69 15.64
N TYR A 516 10.89 15.30 16.64
CA TYR A 516 10.24 16.60 16.51
C TYR A 516 11.21 17.71 16.18
N THR A 517 12.33 17.76 16.90
CA THR A 517 13.35 18.79 16.69
C THR A 517 13.89 18.78 15.26
N ILE A 518 14.22 17.59 14.73
CA ILE A 518 14.69 17.48 13.34
C ILE A 518 13.58 17.77 12.34
N SER A 519 12.37 17.24 12.56
CA SER A 519 11.21 17.45 11.69
C SER A 519 10.81 18.93 11.56
N GLU A 520 10.87 19.69 12.65
CA GLU A 520 10.54 21.11 12.67
C GLU A 520 11.44 21.89 11.71
N SER A 521 12.74 21.54 11.66
CA SER A 521 13.71 22.18 10.76
C SER A 521 13.41 21.97 9.27
N LEU A 522 12.68 20.90 8.92
CA LEU A 522 12.33 20.53 7.55
C LEU A 522 10.93 21.00 7.14
N THR A 523 10.13 21.57 8.05
CA THR A 523 8.70 21.83 7.84
C THR A 523 8.42 22.71 6.62
N MET A 524 9.32 23.64 6.28
CA MET A 524 9.21 24.52 5.11
C MET A 524 9.53 23.82 3.79
N GLU A 525 10.25 22.70 3.83
CA GLU A 525 10.65 21.88 2.67
C GLU A 525 9.64 20.77 2.37
N MET A 526 8.74 20.47 3.31
CA MET A 526 7.71 19.45 3.17
C MET A 526 6.52 19.96 2.36
N ASP A 527 6.03 19.12 1.44
CA ASP A 527 4.72 19.30 0.82
C ASP A 527 3.58 19.10 1.83
N LEU A 528 2.38 19.51 1.42
CA LEU A 528 1.17 19.51 2.23
C LEU A 528 0.85 18.14 2.84
N ILE A 529 0.92 17.08 2.02
CA ILE A 529 0.55 15.72 2.45
C ILE A 529 1.56 15.21 3.46
N THR A 530 2.85 15.39 3.19
CA THR A 530 3.90 14.96 4.11
C THR A 530 3.82 15.69 5.44
N ARG A 531 3.59 17.00 5.42
CA ARG A 531 3.43 17.79 6.64
C ARG A 531 2.23 17.30 7.46
N HIS A 532 1.11 17.01 6.80
CA HIS A 532 -0.06 16.44 7.47
C HIS A 532 0.23 15.05 8.06
N ARG A 533 0.75 14.10 7.27
CA ARG A 533 1.09 12.74 7.73
C ARG A 533 2.02 12.76 8.94
N LEU A 534 3.05 13.62 8.89
CA LEU A 534 4.01 13.77 9.98
C LEU A 534 3.34 14.35 11.23
N THR A 535 2.54 15.40 11.08
CA THR A 535 1.77 15.99 12.20
C THR A 535 0.87 14.95 12.86
N THR A 536 0.14 14.17 12.07
CA THR A 536 -0.72 13.09 12.56
C THR A 536 0.07 12.01 13.29
N THR A 537 1.22 11.60 12.73
CA THR A 537 2.11 10.59 13.34
C THR A 537 2.66 11.07 14.69
N MET A 538 2.86 12.37 14.86
CA MET A 538 3.45 12.96 16.07
C MET A 538 2.42 13.36 17.14
N GLN A 539 1.13 13.34 16.80
CA GLN A 539 0.04 13.56 17.75
C GLN A 539 -0.40 12.28 18.47
N LEU A 540 0.09 11.12 18.02
CA LEU A 540 -0.04 9.80 18.64
C LEU A 540 1.13 9.54 19.60
#